data_AF-A0A7X8F4H7-F1
#
_entry.id   AF-A0A7X8F4H7-F1
#
_cell.length_a   1.000
_cell.length_b   1.000
_cell.length_c   1.000
_cell.angle_alpha   90.00
_cell.angle_beta   90.00
_cell.angle_gamma   90.00
#
_symmetry.space_group_name_H-M   'P 1'
#
loop_
_entity.id
_entity.type
_entity.pdbx_description
1 polymer ?
#
loop_
_entity_poly.entity_id
_entity_poly.type
_entity_poly.pdbx_seq_one_letter_code
_entity_poly.pdbx_strand_id
1 'polypeptide(L)'
;MKNKNVVSFSLLTIFSVMVFFTLFACRKTEESEQKNLEISANEPTTSLQEDTKYIPVLRWACFTKDGIKEIESPKELSSSIFRPWTETLRVSGAARINNQSYFLINRLGLALLPETLESQPELISDAMYFTDTTTNNLVSVENNPVFHVYRNSFFNSKASKSPLPFLIQYRPESKIFFPLLRVTDLELNSTAETVHLMYNGNSWAASFKTSTKEKIDFKYLQFFSYEPLISLTGTPKPNQIQKQELSIDLFKKIVCNYEYNDAPEKVQKLLAQIPQKFALNLHYSSIKSGTPVNYVRQGAENALVFKGTVKDFGTCMVSLFEDGTTYFSGALSNNYILRNGKPVVFRLPKLPQGFIYNDFVISGNILYAAWEEEFFYQTARAGYVAVDLKKLLYEALAEIDSKNAVSKMKTSKLFTLIDFQKLKTVSFNITLYDSPIASYLKYKRFLDEVLT
;
A
#
# COMPACT_ATOMS: atom_id res chain seq x y z
N MET A 1 21.75 42.87 -31.69
CA MET A 1 22.48 41.62 -32.03
C MET A 1 23.30 41.18 -30.82
N LYS A 2 23.11 39.93 -30.37
CA LYS A 2 23.96 39.07 -29.48
C LYS A 2 24.47 39.72 -28.18
N ASN A 3 23.92 39.45 -26.98
CA ASN A 3 23.76 38.19 -26.22
C ASN A 3 25.09 37.46 -25.95
N LYS A 4 25.53 37.41 -24.67
CA LYS A 4 25.86 36.17 -23.94
C LYS A 4 26.41 36.40 -22.51
N ASN A 5 25.85 35.58 -21.60
CA ASN A 5 26.46 34.96 -20.42
C ASN A 5 26.63 35.79 -19.13
N VAL A 6 25.53 35.89 -18.37
CA VAL A 6 25.59 35.79 -16.90
C VAL A 6 24.78 34.54 -16.53
N VAL A 7 25.47 33.41 -16.36
CA VAL A 7 24.87 32.19 -15.82
C VAL A 7 24.68 32.43 -14.33
N SER A 8 23.42 32.44 -13.88
CA SER A 8 23.08 32.79 -12.51
C SER A 8 23.50 31.70 -11.52
N PHE A 9 24.23 32.13 -10.50
CA PHE A 9 24.69 31.34 -9.34
C PHE A 9 23.54 30.84 -8.43
N SER A 10 22.27 30.99 -8.86
CA SER A 10 21.05 30.71 -8.10
C SER A 10 20.46 29.31 -8.30
N LEU A 11 21.00 28.50 -9.22
CA LEU A 11 20.53 27.12 -9.41
C LEU A 11 21.17 26.09 -8.45
N LEU A 12 22.37 26.38 -7.91
CA LEU A 12 23.11 25.39 -7.11
C LEU A 12 22.66 25.33 -5.64
N THR A 13 22.16 26.44 -5.09
CA THR A 13 21.77 26.52 -3.67
C THR A 13 20.38 25.92 -3.40
N ILE A 14 19.49 25.89 -4.41
CA ILE A 14 18.13 25.33 -4.27
C ILE A 14 18.15 23.80 -4.26
N PHE A 15 19.14 23.17 -4.90
CA PHE A 15 19.33 21.72 -4.85
C PHE A 15 19.67 21.21 -3.45
N SER A 16 20.26 22.05 -2.60
CA SER A 16 20.67 21.66 -1.24
C SER A 16 19.49 21.56 -0.26
N VAL A 17 18.39 22.30 -0.44
CA VAL A 17 17.33 22.38 0.58
C VAL A 17 16.26 21.28 0.44
N MET A 18 16.01 20.78 -0.78
CA MET A 18 15.19 19.56 -0.95
C MET A 18 15.95 18.28 -0.58
N VAL A 19 17.27 18.33 -0.58
CA VAL A 19 18.15 17.23 -0.15
C VAL A 19 18.26 17.16 1.38
N PHE A 20 18.03 18.26 2.11
CA PHE A 20 18.14 18.28 3.58
C PHE A 20 16.97 17.61 4.34
N PHE A 21 15.84 17.33 3.69
CA PHE A 21 14.75 16.54 4.30
C PHE A 21 14.80 15.05 3.96
N THR A 22 15.76 14.61 3.15
CA THR A 22 15.94 13.19 2.74
C THR A 22 17.32 12.60 3.07
N LEU A 23 18.25 13.37 3.64
CA LEU A 23 19.63 12.92 3.94
C LEU A 23 19.90 12.40 5.38
N PHE A 24 18.91 11.83 6.06
CA PHE A 24 19.18 10.92 7.19
C PHE A 24 18.61 9.53 6.94
N ALA A 25 18.96 8.94 5.79
CA ALA A 25 19.00 7.48 5.58
C ALA A 25 19.63 7.16 4.21
N CYS A 26 20.96 7.21 4.09
CA CYS A 26 21.75 6.31 3.22
C CYS A 26 23.21 6.79 3.18
N ARG A 27 24.11 6.01 3.78
CA ARG A 27 25.47 5.83 3.27
C ARG A 27 25.47 4.40 2.72
N LYS A 28 25.33 4.24 1.40
CA LYS A 28 25.49 2.96 0.71
C LYS A 28 26.78 3.01 -0.08
N THR A 29 27.65 2.04 0.18
CA THR A 29 28.92 1.83 -0.52
C THR A 29 28.66 1.03 -1.79
N GLU A 30 29.28 1.42 -2.91
CA GLU A 30 29.06 0.92 -4.28
C GLU A 30 29.45 -0.55 -4.51
N GLU A 31 29.97 -1.27 -3.52
CA GLU A 31 30.41 -2.68 -3.68
C GLU A 31 29.30 -3.74 -3.62
N SER A 32 28.06 -3.37 -3.28
CA SER A 32 26.95 -4.34 -3.10
C SER A 32 26.25 -4.77 -4.40
N GLU A 33 26.52 -4.12 -5.54
CA GLU A 33 25.81 -4.41 -6.80
C GLU A 33 26.42 -5.56 -7.61
N GLN A 34 27.73 -5.84 -7.48
CA GLN A 34 28.37 -6.92 -8.23
C GLN A 34 28.20 -8.32 -7.60
N LYS A 35 27.85 -8.42 -6.31
CA LYS A 35 27.66 -9.71 -5.64
C LYS A 35 26.27 -10.33 -5.86
N ASN A 36 25.33 -9.58 -6.47
CA ASN A 36 23.98 -10.07 -6.81
C ASN A 36 23.92 -10.84 -8.13
N LEU A 37 25.02 -10.96 -8.89
CA LEU A 37 25.04 -11.58 -10.21
C LEU A 37 25.37 -13.08 -10.22
N GLU A 38 25.82 -13.69 -9.11
CA GLU A 38 26.32 -15.08 -9.14
C GLU A 38 25.72 -16.07 -8.13
N ILE A 39 24.72 -15.68 -7.33
CA ILE A 39 24.07 -16.61 -6.36
C ILE A 39 22.59 -16.74 -6.65
N SER A 40 22.26 -17.37 -7.79
CA SER A 40 20.92 -17.91 -8.05
C SER A 40 21.02 -19.10 -9.00
N ALA A 41 21.75 -20.13 -8.60
CA ALA A 41 21.62 -21.44 -9.18
C ALA A 41 21.52 -22.46 -8.03
N ASN A 42 20.39 -23.16 -8.02
CA ASN A 42 20.10 -24.38 -7.28
C ASN A 42 19.64 -24.25 -5.82
N GLU A 43 18.32 -24.16 -5.63
CA GLU A 43 17.60 -24.97 -4.64
C GLU A 43 16.14 -25.20 -5.10
N PRO A 44 15.51 -26.35 -4.76
CA PRO A 44 14.35 -26.88 -5.48
C PRO A 44 13.09 -26.10 -5.11
N THR A 45 12.59 -25.33 -6.08
CA THR A 45 11.27 -24.70 -6.02
C THR A 45 10.25 -25.73 -6.44
N THR A 46 9.40 -26.20 -5.52
CA THR A 46 8.17 -26.91 -5.90
C THR A 46 7.21 -25.89 -6.49
N SER A 47 7.38 -25.61 -7.78
CA SER A 47 6.46 -24.83 -8.59
C SER A 47 5.17 -25.60 -8.76
N LEU A 48 4.05 -25.03 -8.30
CA LEU A 48 2.73 -25.43 -8.78
C LEU A 48 2.56 -24.86 -10.19
N GLN A 49 3.04 -25.59 -11.19
CA GLN A 49 2.52 -25.53 -12.56
C GLN A 49 2.12 -26.95 -12.94
N GLU A 50 0.81 -27.18 -13.03
CA GLU A 50 0.18 -27.87 -14.16
C GLU A 50 -1.35 -27.92 -13.95
N ASP A 51 -2.06 -27.42 -14.96
CA ASP A 51 -3.44 -27.75 -15.35
C ASP A 51 -4.53 -27.85 -14.26
N THR A 52 -5.05 -26.69 -13.86
CA THR A 52 -6.43 -26.56 -13.40
C THR A 52 -7.18 -25.55 -14.27
N LYS A 53 -8.22 -26.06 -14.94
CA LYS A 53 -9.33 -25.36 -15.59
C LYS A 53 -9.49 -23.90 -15.09
N TYR A 54 -9.28 -22.94 -15.99
CA TYR A 54 -9.26 -21.50 -15.72
C TYR A 54 -10.55 -21.03 -15.04
N ILE A 55 -10.49 -20.78 -13.73
CA ILE A 55 -11.45 -19.91 -13.05
C ILE A 55 -10.80 -18.52 -13.11
N PRO A 56 -11.43 -17.47 -13.67
CA PRO A 56 -10.85 -16.15 -13.61
C PRO A 56 -10.96 -15.67 -12.16
N VAL A 57 -9.95 -15.98 -11.36
CA VAL A 57 -9.80 -15.51 -9.97
C VAL A 57 -9.34 -14.05 -9.97
N LEU A 58 -8.98 -13.49 -11.13
CA LEU A 58 -8.46 -12.13 -11.22
C LEU A 58 -8.78 -11.42 -12.54
N ARG A 59 -8.66 -10.09 -12.51
CA ARG A 59 -8.66 -9.20 -13.68
C ARG A 59 -7.59 -8.12 -13.52
N TRP A 60 -6.87 -7.82 -14.59
CA TRP A 60 -5.89 -6.73 -14.63
C TRP A 60 -6.46 -5.51 -15.35
N ALA A 61 -6.07 -4.33 -14.89
CA ALA A 61 -6.33 -3.09 -15.60
C ALA A 61 -5.15 -2.13 -15.47
N CYS A 62 -4.94 -1.28 -16.47
CA CYS A 62 -4.04 -0.13 -16.41
C CYS A 62 -4.80 1.19 -16.48
N PHE A 63 -4.15 2.25 -16.02
CA PHE A 63 -4.66 3.62 -16.13
C PHE A 63 -4.12 4.28 -17.40
N THR A 64 -5.01 4.89 -18.16
CA THR A 64 -4.71 5.75 -19.30
C THR A 64 -5.34 7.11 -19.10
N LYS A 65 -5.02 8.09 -19.94
CA LYS A 65 -5.66 9.41 -19.89
C LYS A 65 -7.16 9.35 -20.21
N ASP A 66 -7.58 8.31 -20.94
CA ASP A 66 -8.95 8.11 -21.36
C ASP A 66 -9.77 7.30 -20.34
N GLY A 67 -9.12 6.79 -19.27
CA GLY A 67 -9.80 6.06 -18.21
C GLY A 67 -9.05 4.81 -17.74
N ILE A 68 -9.83 3.79 -17.38
CA ILE A 68 -9.34 2.50 -16.90
C ILE A 68 -9.50 1.49 -18.03
N LYS A 69 -8.42 0.81 -18.42
CA LYS A 69 -8.43 -0.16 -19.51
C LYS A 69 -8.02 -1.54 -19.00
N GLU A 70 -8.83 -2.55 -19.32
CA GLU A 70 -8.50 -3.95 -19.04
C GLU A 70 -7.31 -4.42 -19.90
N ILE A 71 -6.45 -5.23 -19.30
CA ILE A 71 -5.26 -5.81 -19.93
C ILE A 71 -5.12 -7.28 -19.53
N GLU A 72 -4.36 -8.06 -20.28
CA GLU A 72 -4.07 -9.45 -19.88
C GLU A 72 -2.99 -9.51 -18.80
N SER A 73 -1.93 -8.69 -18.94
CA SER A 73 -0.83 -8.61 -17.99
C SER A 73 -0.09 -7.28 -18.06
N PRO A 74 0.46 -6.77 -16.94
CA PRO A 74 1.39 -5.63 -16.97
C PRO A 74 2.64 -5.86 -17.85
N LYS A 75 3.01 -7.13 -18.12
CA LYS A 75 4.16 -7.51 -18.95
C LYS A 75 4.02 -7.09 -20.42
N GLU A 76 2.79 -6.99 -20.91
CA GLU A 76 2.49 -6.74 -22.33
C GLU A 76 2.34 -5.25 -22.65
N LEU A 77 2.35 -4.40 -21.61
CA LEU A 77 2.28 -2.98 -21.80
C LEU A 77 3.53 -2.49 -22.53
N SER A 78 3.35 -1.61 -23.51
CA SER A 78 4.46 -0.88 -24.11
C SER A 78 5.17 -0.02 -23.07
N SER A 79 6.48 0.21 -23.28
CA SER A 79 7.25 1.11 -22.42
C SER A 79 6.66 2.51 -22.43
N SER A 80 6.64 3.16 -21.27
CA SER A 80 6.16 4.54 -21.09
C SER A 80 7.28 5.42 -20.54
N ILE A 81 7.10 6.74 -20.67
CA ILE A 81 8.05 7.72 -20.14
C ILE A 81 7.85 7.83 -18.63
N PHE A 82 8.94 7.65 -17.88
CA PHE A 82 8.98 7.94 -16.45
C PHE A 82 8.79 9.43 -16.18
N ARG A 83 7.84 9.74 -15.31
CA ARG A 83 7.57 11.10 -14.85
C ARG A 83 7.53 11.14 -13.32
N PRO A 84 7.77 12.31 -12.70
CA PRO A 84 7.58 12.47 -11.27
C PRO A 84 6.20 11.96 -10.84
N TRP A 85 6.13 11.25 -9.71
CA TRP A 85 4.89 10.64 -9.22
C TRP A 85 3.72 11.63 -9.04
N THR A 86 3.99 12.93 -8.90
CA THR A 86 2.97 13.99 -8.82
C THR A 86 2.26 14.26 -10.16
N GLU A 87 2.88 13.85 -11.27
CA GLU A 87 2.46 14.09 -12.66
C GLU A 87 1.97 12.82 -13.37
N THR A 88 1.86 11.70 -12.65
CA THR A 88 1.56 10.38 -13.24
C THR A 88 0.19 9.88 -12.83
N LEU A 89 -0.40 9.05 -13.70
CA LEU A 89 -1.57 8.25 -13.36
C LEU A 89 -1.13 7.15 -12.41
N ARG A 90 -1.60 7.18 -11.16
CA ARG A 90 -1.33 6.18 -10.12
C ARG A 90 -2.39 6.25 -9.03
N VAL A 91 -2.58 5.17 -8.29
CA VAL A 91 -3.40 5.23 -7.07
C VAL A 91 -2.65 6.07 -6.04
N SER A 92 -3.24 7.20 -5.64
CA SER A 92 -2.73 8.09 -4.60
C SER A 92 -3.49 7.95 -3.28
N GLY A 93 -4.50 7.09 -3.25
CA GLY A 93 -5.13 6.63 -2.02
C GLY A 93 -6.20 5.57 -2.29
N ALA A 94 -6.26 4.56 -1.44
CA ALA A 94 -7.31 3.55 -1.46
C ALA A 94 -8.02 3.50 -0.10
N ALA A 95 -9.35 3.52 -0.08
CA ALA A 95 -10.10 3.49 1.18
C ALA A 95 -11.47 2.85 0.99
N ARG A 96 -11.96 2.20 2.06
CA ARG A 96 -13.34 1.75 2.19
C ARG A 96 -14.07 2.72 3.11
N ILE A 97 -15.04 3.44 2.56
CA ILE A 97 -15.75 4.54 3.23
C ILE A 97 -17.24 4.32 3.05
N ASN A 98 -17.98 4.25 4.15
CA ASN A 98 -19.42 3.95 4.16
C ASN A 98 -19.79 2.72 3.29
N ASN A 99 -19.07 1.61 3.49
CA ASN A 99 -19.18 0.36 2.72
C ASN A 99 -18.85 0.42 1.22
N GLN A 100 -18.59 1.59 0.64
CA GLN A 100 -18.09 1.70 -0.72
C GLN A 100 -16.56 1.73 -0.73
N SER A 101 -15.95 1.01 -1.66
CA SER A 101 -14.49 1.02 -1.85
C SER A 101 -14.11 1.96 -2.99
N TYR A 102 -13.02 2.68 -2.79
CA TYR A 102 -12.56 3.72 -3.70
C TYR A 102 -11.07 3.59 -3.99
N PHE A 103 -10.70 3.91 -5.23
CA PHE A 103 -9.36 4.40 -5.56
C PHE A 103 -9.42 5.86 -5.94
N LEU A 104 -8.60 6.68 -5.30
CA LEU A 104 -8.22 7.99 -5.79
C LEU A 104 -7.06 7.81 -6.76
N ILE A 105 -7.29 8.12 -8.04
CA ILE A 105 -6.30 7.97 -9.11
C ILE A 105 -5.81 9.36 -9.48
N ASN A 106 -4.55 9.64 -9.19
CA ASN A 106 -3.90 10.89 -9.51
C ASN A 106 -4.06 11.21 -11.00
N ARG A 107 -4.35 12.46 -11.31
CA ARG A 107 -4.61 12.97 -12.67
C ARG A 107 -5.81 12.38 -13.43
N LEU A 108 -6.59 11.49 -12.83
CA LEU A 108 -7.67 10.78 -13.52
C LEU A 108 -9.04 10.96 -12.88
N GLY A 109 -9.18 10.68 -11.57
CA GLY A 109 -10.48 10.73 -10.92
C GLY A 109 -10.57 9.87 -9.66
N LEU A 110 -11.80 9.73 -9.16
CA LEU A 110 -12.17 8.81 -8.09
C LEU A 110 -12.90 7.61 -8.69
N ALA A 111 -12.33 6.41 -8.58
CA ALA A 111 -12.94 5.18 -9.07
C ALA A 111 -13.70 4.46 -7.95
N LEU A 112 -14.98 4.18 -8.18
CA LEU A 112 -15.84 3.37 -7.32
C LEU A 112 -15.66 1.90 -7.71
N LEU A 113 -15.18 1.10 -6.77
CA LEU A 113 -14.78 -0.28 -7.02
C LEU A 113 -15.95 -1.24 -6.75
N PRO A 114 -16.34 -2.07 -7.73
CA PRO A 114 -17.47 -2.98 -7.58
C PRO A 114 -17.11 -4.17 -6.68
N GLU A 115 -18.14 -4.79 -6.12
CA GLU A 115 -18.01 -5.96 -5.24
C GLU A 115 -17.89 -7.30 -6.00
N THR A 116 -17.84 -7.25 -7.34
CA THR A 116 -17.73 -8.42 -8.22
C THR A 116 -16.68 -8.19 -9.31
N LEU A 117 -16.10 -9.27 -9.82
CA LEU A 117 -15.22 -9.23 -11.00
C LEU A 117 -16.00 -9.10 -12.32
N GLU A 118 -17.32 -8.99 -12.34
CA GLU A 118 -18.08 -8.86 -13.59
C GLU A 118 -18.26 -7.40 -14.00
N SER A 119 -18.33 -6.50 -13.02
CA SER A 119 -18.49 -5.07 -13.25
C SER A 119 -17.14 -4.37 -13.30
N GLN A 120 -16.98 -3.35 -14.15
CA GLN A 120 -15.82 -2.47 -14.15
C GLN A 120 -15.99 -1.36 -13.11
N PRO A 121 -14.88 -0.77 -12.60
CA PRO A 121 -14.97 0.43 -11.78
C PRO A 121 -15.68 1.57 -12.48
N GLU A 122 -16.53 2.28 -11.73
CA GLU A 122 -17.11 3.54 -12.20
C GLU A 122 -16.13 4.68 -11.90
N LEU A 123 -15.61 5.33 -12.93
CA LEU A 123 -14.69 6.47 -12.80
C LEU A 123 -15.46 7.79 -12.78
N ILE A 124 -15.37 8.52 -11.68
CA ILE A 124 -15.90 9.88 -11.57
C ILE A 124 -14.73 10.87 -11.65
N SER A 125 -14.83 11.86 -12.53
CA SER A 125 -13.78 12.84 -12.76
C SER A 125 -14.34 14.24 -12.93
N ASP A 126 -13.54 15.23 -12.55
CA ASP A 126 -13.80 16.64 -12.76
C ASP A 126 -12.48 17.31 -13.15
N ALA A 127 -12.46 17.88 -14.37
CA ALA A 127 -11.27 18.48 -14.94
C ALA A 127 -10.68 19.58 -14.04
N MET A 128 -11.49 20.24 -13.20
CA MET A 128 -11.06 21.26 -12.25
C MET A 128 -10.12 20.70 -11.18
N TYR A 129 -10.31 19.45 -10.76
CA TYR A 129 -9.60 18.83 -9.64
C TYR A 129 -8.60 17.75 -10.02
N PHE A 130 -8.59 17.31 -11.29
CA PHE A 130 -7.75 16.20 -11.75
C PHE A 130 -6.85 16.52 -12.94
N THR A 131 -7.01 17.62 -13.68
CA THR A 131 -6.14 17.86 -14.87
C THR A 131 -4.75 18.37 -14.49
N ASP A 132 -4.71 19.50 -13.76
CA ASP A 132 -3.50 20.28 -13.47
C ASP A 132 -3.16 20.32 -11.98
N THR A 133 -3.47 19.24 -11.29
CA THR A 133 -3.34 19.11 -9.84
C THR A 133 -2.88 17.70 -9.48
N THR A 134 -2.23 17.59 -8.34
CA THR A 134 -1.88 16.31 -7.74
C THR A 134 -2.87 16.00 -6.64
N THR A 135 -3.40 14.78 -6.64
CA THR A 135 -4.29 14.29 -5.59
C THR A 135 -3.56 13.37 -4.63
N ASN A 136 -3.93 13.39 -3.35
CA ASN A 136 -3.36 12.51 -2.33
C ASN A 136 -4.33 12.35 -1.14
N ASN A 137 -4.02 11.46 -0.20
CA ASN A 137 -4.70 11.32 1.09
C ASN A 137 -6.22 11.20 1.01
N LEU A 138 -6.70 10.10 0.41
CA LEU A 138 -8.11 9.73 0.50
C LEU A 138 -8.45 9.27 1.92
N VAL A 139 -9.29 10.02 2.61
CA VAL A 139 -9.70 9.75 4.00
C VAL A 139 -11.22 9.79 4.17
N SER A 140 -11.71 9.21 5.27
CA SER A 140 -13.11 9.32 5.68
C SER A 140 -13.31 10.43 6.70
N VAL A 141 -14.11 11.43 6.36
CA VAL A 141 -14.57 12.46 7.30
C VAL A 141 -16.08 12.28 7.45
N GLU A 142 -16.56 11.93 8.65
CA GLU A 142 -17.99 11.65 8.89
C GLU A 142 -18.59 10.71 7.83
N ASN A 143 -17.92 9.59 7.57
CA ASN A 143 -18.30 8.59 6.58
C ASN A 143 -18.34 9.09 5.12
N ASN A 144 -17.81 10.27 4.82
CA ASN A 144 -17.72 10.83 3.47
C ASN A 144 -16.28 10.76 2.94
N PRO A 145 -16.06 10.46 1.65
CA PRO A 145 -14.75 10.50 1.04
C PRO A 145 -14.25 11.94 0.90
N VAL A 146 -13.09 12.23 1.47
CA VAL A 146 -12.41 13.52 1.39
C VAL A 146 -10.97 13.28 0.93
N PHE A 147 -10.47 14.12 0.02
CA PHE A 147 -9.10 14.00 -0.47
C PHE A 147 -8.41 15.36 -0.61
N HIS A 148 -7.09 15.31 -0.60
CA HIS A 148 -6.21 16.45 -0.76
C HIS A 148 -5.92 16.72 -2.23
N VAL A 149 -5.94 17.99 -2.62
CA VAL A 149 -5.52 18.48 -3.94
C VAL A 149 -4.49 19.58 -3.76
N TYR A 150 -3.41 19.51 -4.51
CA TYR A 150 -2.39 20.56 -4.49
C TYR A 150 -1.72 20.70 -5.86
N ARG A 151 -0.91 21.76 -6.02
CA ARG A 151 -0.07 21.94 -7.20
C ARG A 151 1.38 21.96 -6.77
N ASN A 152 2.21 21.29 -7.53
CA ASN A 152 3.65 21.44 -7.40
C ASN A 152 4.10 22.59 -8.31
N SER A 153 4.53 23.72 -7.72
CA SER A 153 5.03 24.88 -8.45
C SER A 153 6.17 24.57 -9.43
N PHE A 154 6.93 23.50 -9.18
CA PHE A 154 8.01 23.07 -10.06
C PHE A 154 7.49 22.49 -11.38
N PHE A 155 6.38 21.73 -11.36
CA PHE A 155 5.84 21.06 -12.54
C PHE A 155 4.67 21.83 -13.18
N ASN A 156 3.92 22.61 -12.40
CA ASN A 156 2.69 23.29 -12.85
C ASN A 156 2.89 24.79 -13.15
N SER A 157 4.03 25.16 -13.75
CA SER A 157 4.38 26.57 -14.05
C SER A 157 3.40 27.30 -14.98
N LYS A 158 2.58 26.55 -15.74
CA LYS A 158 1.58 27.09 -16.69
C LYS A 158 0.15 27.10 -16.13
N ALA A 159 -0.10 26.52 -14.96
CA ALA A 159 -1.44 26.44 -14.40
C ALA A 159 -1.92 27.81 -13.87
N SER A 160 -3.23 28.09 -14.00
CA SER A 160 -3.87 29.29 -13.46
C SER A 160 -3.51 29.50 -11.99
N LYS A 161 -3.05 30.70 -11.61
CA LYS A 161 -2.71 31.04 -10.20
C LYS A 161 -3.92 31.22 -9.28
N SER A 162 -5.14 30.93 -9.76
CA SER A 162 -6.33 31.00 -8.93
C SER A 162 -6.19 30.08 -7.70
N PRO A 163 -6.51 30.55 -6.48
CA PRO A 163 -6.41 29.74 -5.27
C PRO A 163 -7.34 28.54 -5.39
N LEU A 164 -6.75 27.35 -5.44
CA LEU A 164 -7.50 26.10 -5.42
C LEU A 164 -7.90 25.75 -3.98
N PRO A 165 -9.08 25.14 -3.79
CA PRO A 165 -9.33 24.38 -2.58
C PRO A 165 -8.27 23.27 -2.43
N PHE A 166 -7.79 23.07 -1.21
CA PHE A 166 -6.84 21.99 -0.92
C PHE A 166 -7.56 20.75 -0.40
N LEU A 167 -8.78 20.87 0.14
CA LEU A 167 -9.60 19.74 0.55
C LEU A 167 -10.89 19.67 -0.26
N ILE A 168 -11.17 18.49 -0.80
CA ILE A 168 -12.33 18.20 -1.64
C ILE A 168 -13.13 17.04 -1.02
N GLN A 169 -14.43 17.20 -0.89
CA GLN A 169 -15.37 16.13 -0.59
C GLN A 169 -15.92 15.54 -1.88
N TYR A 170 -16.02 14.22 -1.96
CA TYR A 170 -16.90 13.57 -2.93
C TYR A 170 -18.25 13.24 -2.25
N ARG A 171 -19.36 13.58 -2.89
CA ARG A 171 -20.72 13.28 -2.41
C ARG A 171 -21.31 12.11 -3.21
N PRO A 172 -21.37 10.89 -2.64
CA PRO A 172 -21.81 9.70 -3.38
C PRO A 172 -23.22 9.81 -3.97
N GLU A 173 -24.14 10.49 -3.28
CA GLU A 173 -25.56 10.58 -3.66
C GLU A 173 -25.77 11.38 -4.94
N SER A 174 -24.95 12.41 -5.15
CA SER A 174 -25.04 13.33 -6.29
C SER A 174 -23.91 13.15 -7.30
N LYS A 175 -22.91 12.32 -6.98
CA LYS A 175 -21.70 12.10 -7.80
C LYS A 175 -20.94 13.38 -8.14
N ILE A 176 -20.94 14.36 -7.23
CA ILE A 176 -20.24 15.64 -7.40
C ILE A 176 -19.06 15.78 -6.43
N PHE A 177 -18.09 16.59 -6.84
CA PHE A 177 -17.01 17.05 -5.98
C PHE A 177 -17.35 18.43 -5.40
N PHE A 178 -17.16 18.59 -4.10
CA PHE A 178 -17.46 19.81 -3.38
C PHE A 178 -16.19 20.34 -2.68
N PRO A 179 -15.80 21.61 -2.89
CA PRO A 179 -14.64 22.19 -2.23
C PRO A 179 -14.95 22.40 -0.74
N LEU A 180 -14.16 21.81 0.15
CA LEU A 180 -14.33 21.96 1.60
C LEU A 180 -13.53 23.12 2.15
N LEU A 181 -12.23 23.20 1.86
CA LEU A 181 -11.34 24.20 2.44
C LEU A 181 -10.32 24.73 1.44
N ARG A 182 -10.05 26.02 1.57
CA ARG A 182 -8.98 26.78 0.91
C ARG A 182 -7.98 27.25 1.95
N VAL A 183 -6.75 27.54 1.52
CA VAL A 183 -5.72 28.07 2.42
C VAL A 183 -6.13 29.41 3.06
N THR A 184 -6.94 30.21 2.36
CA THR A 184 -7.49 31.47 2.87
C THR A 184 -8.48 31.29 4.02
N ASP A 185 -9.15 30.13 4.08
CA ASP A 185 -10.08 29.82 5.18
C ASP A 185 -9.31 29.56 6.50
N LEU A 186 -8.00 29.33 6.40
CA LEU A 186 -7.07 29.24 7.53
C LEU A 186 -6.37 30.58 7.82
N GLU A 187 -6.76 31.67 7.16
CA GLU A 187 -6.11 32.99 7.17
C GLU A 187 -4.64 32.94 6.68
N LEU A 188 -4.34 32.04 5.75
CA LEU A 188 -3.06 32.01 5.06
C LEU A 188 -3.11 32.84 3.78
N ASN A 189 -1.93 33.18 3.26
CA ASN A 189 -1.81 33.83 1.96
C ASN A 189 -2.42 32.93 0.87
N SER A 190 -3.13 33.50 -0.10
CA SER A 190 -3.75 32.77 -1.21
C SER A 190 -2.74 32.04 -2.10
N THR A 191 -1.44 32.38 -2.03
CA THR A 191 -0.35 31.70 -2.73
C THR A 191 0.29 30.57 -1.92
N ALA A 192 -0.16 30.33 -0.69
CA ALA A 192 0.36 29.24 0.12
C ALA A 192 0.04 27.88 -0.51
N GLU A 193 1.03 26.99 -0.53
CA GLU A 193 0.92 25.63 -1.04
C GLU A 193 0.90 24.65 0.13
N THR A 194 -0.10 23.76 0.19
CA THR A 194 -0.13 22.67 1.16
C THR A 194 0.87 21.59 0.74
N VAL A 195 1.95 21.42 1.51
CA VAL A 195 3.04 20.47 1.21
C VAL A 195 2.78 19.10 1.83
N HIS A 196 2.20 19.10 3.03
CA HIS A 196 1.85 17.88 3.74
C HIS A 196 0.53 18.08 4.47
N LEU A 197 -0.28 17.04 4.52
CA LEU A 197 -1.57 17.04 5.18
C LEU A 197 -1.81 15.66 5.80
N MET A 198 -2.25 15.63 7.05
CA MET A 198 -2.58 14.41 7.78
C MET A 198 -3.89 14.60 8.53
N TYR A 199 -4.74 13.58 8.52
CA TYR A 199 -5.98 13.51 9.27
C TYR A 199 -5.98 12.29 10.19
N ASN A 200 -6.19 12.52 11.49
CA ASN A 200 -6.19 11.45 12.49
C ASN A 200 -7.60 10.97 12.89
N GLY A 201 -8.66 11.44 12.21
CA GLY A 201 -10.06 11.16 12.56
C GLY A 201 -10.74 12.29 13.34
N ASN A 202 -9.98 13.20 13.94
CA ASN A 202 -10.53 14.31 14.74
C ASN A 202 -10.02 15.68 14.25
N SER A 203 -8.73 15.77 13.97
CA SER A 203 -8.05 17.01 13.58
C SER A 203 -7.15 16.80 12.39
N TRP A 204 -6.85 17.89 11.70
CA TRP A 204 -5.88 17.96 10.62
C TRP A 204 -4.57 18.55 11.13
N ALA A 205 -3.46 18.02 10.63
CA ALA A 205 -2.14 18.65 10.75
C ALA A 205 -1.60 18.91 9.34
N ALA A 206 -1.16 20.13 9.06
CA ALA A 206 -0.71 20.53 7.75
C ALA A 206 0.55 21.40 7.78
N SER A 207 1.37 21.26 6.74
CA SER A 207 2.48 22.19 6.47
C SER A 207 2.18 22.98 5.20
N PHE A 208 2.41 24.29 5.27
CA PHE A 208 2.17 25.24 4.20
C PHE A 208 3.46 25.95 3.83
N LYS A 209 3.75 26.00 2.52
CA LYS A 209 4.89 26.72 1.96
C LYS A 209 4.42 27.97 1.26
N THR A 210 5.00 29.12 1.59
CA THR A 210 4.80 30.36 0.84
C THR A 210 6.13 30.74 0.21
N SER A 211 6.15 30.93 -1.10
CA SER A 211 7.35 31.32 -1.84
C SER A 211 7.23 32.74 -2.36
N THR A 212 8.15 33.62 -1.96
CA THR A 212 8.34 34.94 -2.56
C THR A 212 9.60 34.92 -3.44
N LYS A 213 9.93 36.04 -4.08
CA LYS A 213 11.18 36.16 -4.85
C LYS A 213 12.43 36.08 -3.96
N GLU A 214 12.28 36.36 -2.66
CA GLU A 214 13.39 36.57 -1.72
C GLU A 214 13.52 35.45 -0.69
N LYS A 215 12.41 34.80 -0.32
CA LYS A 215 12.38 33.80 0.75
C LYS A 215 11.31 32.73 0.55
N ILE A 216 11.54 31.58 1.17
CA ILE A 216 10.57 30.51 1.34
C ILE A 216 10.25 30.42 2.83
N ASP A 217 8.97 30.61 3.16
CA ASP A 217 8.47 30.51 4.53
C ASP A 217 7.62 29.24 4.68
N PHE A 218 7.77 28.56 5.82
CA PHE A 218 6.94 27.42 6.20
C PHE A 218 6.08 27.75 7.42
N LYS A 219 4.81 27.36 7.39
CA LYS A 219 3.91 27.37 8.53
C LYS A 219 3.35 25.98 8.78
N TYR A 220 3.24 25.60 10.05
CA TYR A 220 2.69 24.32 10.48
C TYR A 220 1.45 24.59 11.31
N LEU A 221 0.31 24.04 10.91
CA LEU A 221 -0.95 24.25 11.60
C LEU A 221 -1.58 22.92 11.99
N GLN A 222 -2.14 22.86 13.19
CA GLN A 222 -3.20 21.91 13.53
C GLN A 222 -4.53 22.64 13.45
N PHE A 223 -5.55 22.03 12.85
CA PHE A 223 -6.88 22.63 12.77
C PHE A 223 -8.00 21.59 12.82
N PHE A 224 -9.16 22.02 13.32
CA PHE A 224 -10.38 21.21 13.42
C PHE A 224 -11.61 22.12 13.42
N SER A 225 -12.79 21.54 13.34
CA SER A 225 -14.08 22.23 13.49
C SER A 225 -14.94 21.45 14.48
N TYR A 226 -15.73 22.16 15.29
CA TYR A 226 -16.68 21.53 16.22
C TYR A 226 -17.89 20.97 15.48
N GLU A 227 -18.31 21.63 14.41
CA GLU A 227 -19.25 21.08 13.44
C GLU A 227 -18.48 20.29 12.37
N PRO A 228 -19.05 19.21 11.81
CA PRO A 228 -18.45 18.50 10.70
C PRO A 228 -17.97 19.44 9.58
N LEU A 229 -16.73 19.29 9.12
CA LEU A 229 -16.24 20.11 7.99
C LEU A 229 -17.14 19.96 6.76
N ILE A 230 -17.76 18.80 6.58
CA ILE A 230 -18.68 18.50 5.48
C ILE A 230 -20.02 19.26 5.57
N SER A 231 -20.40 19.79 6.73
CA SER A 231 -21.60 20.63 6.89
C SER A 231 -21.32 22.11 6.63
N LEU A 232 -20.05 22.50 6.52
CA LEU A 232 -19.67 23.86 6.15
C LEU A 232 -20.03 24.08 4.68
N THR A 233 -21.02 24.94 4.45
CA THR A 233 -21.44 25.34 3.10
C THR A 233 -20.81 26.69 2.74
N GLY A 234 -20.14 26.75 1.60
CA GLY A 234 -19.47 27.97 1.15
C GLY A 234 -18.22 28.30 1.97
N THR A 235 -17.88 29.59 2.06
CA THR A 235 -16.74 30.06 2.86
C THR A 235 -17.05 29.88 4.35
N PRO A 236 -16.20 29.18 5.13
CA PRO A 236 -16.37 29.07 6.58
C PRO A 236 -16.48 30.46 7.24
N LYS A 237 -17.44 30.62 8.15
CA LYS A 237 -17.56 31.83 8.98
C LYS A 237 -16.36 31.95 9.91
N PRO A 238 -16.02 33.18 10.36
CA PRO A 238 -14.99 33.37 11.37
C PRO A 238 -15.20 32.45 12.58
N ASN A 239 -14.11 31.87 13.09
CA ASN A 239 -14.07 30.94 14.24
C ASN A 239 -14.77 29.58 14.07
N GLN A 240 -15.32 29.24 12.90
CA GLN A 240 -15.82 27.86 12.67
C GLN A 240 -14.67 26.85 12.62
N ILE A 241 -13.49 27.27 12.17
CA ILE A 241 -12.29 26.46 12.17
C ILE A 241 -11.38 26.92 13.30
N GLN A 242 -11.17 26.03 14.27
CA GLN A 242 -10.18 26.21 15.32
C GLN A 242 -8.81 25.82 14.75
N LYS A 243 -7.80 26.64 15.01
CA LYS A 243 -6.45 26.42 14.51
C LYS A 243 -5.41 26.79 15.55
N GLN A 244 -4.31 26.07 15.51
CA GLN A 244 -3.15 26.26 16.37
C GLN A 244 -1.90 26.19 15.50
N GLU A 245 -1.02 27.18 15.61
CA GLU A 245 0.30 27.12 15.00
C GLU A 245 1.20 26.17 15.82
N LEU A 246 1.91 25.29 15.10
CA LEU A 246 2.81 24.30 15.66
C LEU A 246 4.26 24.69 15.40
N SER A 247 5.15 24.32 16.32
CA SER A 247 6.58 24.28 15.99
C SER A 247 6.87 23.14 15.01
N ILE A 248 7.98 23.24 14.28
CA ILE A 248 8.43 22.18 13.38
C ILE A 248 8.64 20.85 14.13
N ASP A 249 9.12 20.89 15.37
CA ASP A 249 9.37 19.67 16.16
C ASP A 249 8.08 18.98 16.60
N LEU A 250 7.06 19.75 16.97
CA LEU A 250 5.74 19.19 17.26
C LEU A 250 5.08 18.64 16.00
N PHE A 251 5.17 19.34 14.87
CA PHE A 251 4.64 18.86 13.61
C PHE A 251 5.31 17.54 13.18
N LYS A 252 6.64 17.46 13.26
CA LYS A 252 7.40 16.23 12.99
C LYS A 252 6.89 15.07 13.84
N LYS A 253 6.71 15.25 15.15
CA LYS A 253 6.18 14.18 16.02
C LYS A 253 4.82 13.65 15.56
N ILE A 254 3.97 14.48 14.94
CA ILE A 254 2.65 14.06 14.43
C ILE A 254 2.81 13.20 13.16
N VAL A 255 3.68 13.62 12.24
CA VAL A 255 3.81 13.02 10.89
C VAL A 255 4.95 12.00 10.76
N CYS A 256 5.74 11.80 11.83
CA CYS A 256 6.86 10.87 11.85
C CYS A 256 6.43 9.41 11.80
N ASN A 257 7.40 8.56 11.49
CA ASN A 257 7.26 7.11 11.62
C ASN A 257 7.28 6.72 13.10
N TYR A 258 6.45 5.75 13.46
CA TYR A 258 6.37 5.16 14.79
C TYR A 258 7.15 3.84 14.82
N GLU A 259 7.54 3.40 16.02
CA GLU A 259 8.15 2.09 16.15
C GLU A 259 7.12 0.99 15.94
N TYR A 260 7.50 -0.11 15.30
CA TYR A 260 6.60 -1.25 15.08
C TYR A 260 5.98 -1.81 16.36
N ASN A 261 6.68 -1.68 17.49
CA ASN A 261 6.16 -2.12 18.79
C ASN A 261 4.97 -1.27 19.27
N ASP A 262 4.83 -0.05 18.75
CA ASP A 262 3.67 0.82 19.00
C ASP A 262 2.50 0.52 18.05
N ALA A 263 2.69 -0.34 17.04
CA ALA A 263 1.63 -0.74 16.13
C ALA A 263 0.52 -1.48 16.89
N PRO A 264 -0.75 -1.39 16.45
CA PRO A 264 -1.85 -2.11 17.10
C PRO A 264 -1.56 -3.61 17.23
N GLU A 265 -1.94 -4.21 18.36
CA GLU A 265 -1.64 -5.63 18.67
C GLU A 265 -2.09 -6.58 17.54
N LYS A 266 -3.21 -6.28 16.88
CA LYS A 266 -3.70 -7.04 15.72
C LYS A 266 -2.73 -7.03 14.53
N VAL A 267 -2.06 -5.91 14.26
CA VAL A 267 -1.02 -5.78 13.22
C VAL A 267 0.20 -6.61 13.59
N GLN A 268 0.60 -6.56 14.87
CA GLN A 268 1.71 -7.38 15.36
C GLN A 268 1.41 -8.87 15.23
N LYS A 269 0.19 -9.30 15.61
CA LYS A 269 -0.29 -10.69 15.47
C LYS A 269 -0.36 -11.14 14.01
N LEU A 270 -0.83 -10.28 13.09
CA LEU A 270 -0.91 -10.59 11.66
C LEU A 270 0.48 -10.93 11.08
N LEU A 271 1.50 -10.18 11.49
CA LEU A 271 2.85 -10.24 10.93
C LEU A 271 3.86 -10.97 11.83
N ALA A 272 3.40 -11.63 12.89
CA ALA A 272 4.26 -12.32 13.86
C ALA A 272 5.14 -13.42 13.25
N GLN A 273 4.74 -13.97 12.10
CA GLN A 273 5.51 -14.97 11.36
C GLN A 273 6.75 -14.40 10.67
N ILE A 274 6.85 -13.07 10.49
CA ILE A 274 8.00 -12.43 9.86
C ILE A 274 9.15 -12.33 10.87
N PRO A 275 10.27 -13.04 10.65
CA PRO A 275 11.40 -13.03 11.58
C PRO A 275 11.92 -11.62 11.89
N GLN A 276 12.33 -11.39 13.15
CA GLN A 276 12.82 -10.08 13.61
C GLN A 276 14.08 -9.59 12.89
N LYS A 277 14.87 -10.51 12.30
CA LYS A 277 16.05 -10.15 11.49
C LYS A 277 15.71 -9.28 10.28
N PHE A 278 14.46 -9.27 9.82
CA PHE A 278 14.03 -8.47 8.69
C PHE A 278 13.48 -7.11 9.13
N ALA A 279 13.89 -6.07 8.41
CA ALA A 279 13.37 -4.73 8.59
C ALA A 279 11.98 -4.61 7.97
N LEU A 280 11.10 -3.82 8.59
CA LEU A 280 9.75 -3.55 8.12
C LEU A 280 9.53 -2.05 7.96
N ASN A 281 8.82 -1.67 6.91
CA ASN A 281 8.23 -0.34 6.76
C ASN A 281 6.78 -0.50 6.32
N LEU A 282 5.85 -0.21 7.22
CA LEU A 282 4.44 -0.52 7.06
C LEU A 282 3.60 0.74 7.03
N HIS A 283 2.80 0.91 5.97
CA HIS A 283 1.76 1.93 5.92
C HIS A 283 0.46 1.34 6.47
N TYR A 284 0.03 1.78 7.64
CA TYR A 284 -1.14 1.25 8.33
C TYR A 284 -2.35 2.18 8.20
N SER A 285 -3.48 1.64 7.73
CA SER A 285 -4.79 2.31 7.76
C SER A 285 -5.74 1.61 8.72
N SER A 286 -6.30 2.36 9.66
CA SER A 286 -7.34 1.86 10.56
C SER A 286 -8.71 1.83 9.89
N ILE A 287 -9.70 1.20 10.53
CA ILE A 287 -11.09 1.13 10.08
C ILE A 287 -11.74 2.51 9.85
N LYS A 288 -11.28 3.55 10.56
CA LYS A 288 -11.78 4.91 10.40
C LYS A 288 -11.31 5.57 9.10
N SER A 289 -10.44 4.92 8.33
CA SER A 289 -9.88 5.44 7.08
C SER A 289 -9.31 6.86 7.22
N GLY A 290 -8.56 7.12 8.29
CA GLY A 290 -7.73 8.33 8.41
C GLY A 290 -6.49 8.26 7.51
N THR A 291 -5.64 9.27 7.57
CA THR A 291 -4.35 9.23 6.87
C THR A 291 -3.53 8.04 7.39
N PRO A 292 -2.95 7.21 6.50
CA PRO A 292 -2.13 6.08 6.94
C PRO A 292 -0.96 6.52 7.82
N VAL A 293 -0.64 5.69 8.81
CA VAL A 293 0.47 5.91 9.74
C VAL A 293 1.58 4.93 9.44
N ASN A 294 2.82 5.39 9.49
CA ASN A 294 3.99 4.56 9.18
C ASN A 294 4.55 3.92 10.44
N TYR A 295 4.71 2.60 10.42
CA TYR A 295 5.39 1.83 11.47
C TYR A 295 6.66 1.21 10.91
N VAL A 296 7.77 1.38 11.63
CA VAL A 296 9.08 0.89 11.20
C VAL A 296 9.65 -0.08 12.24
N ARG A 297 10.17 -1.21 11.76
CA ARG A 297 10.96 -2.15 12.55
C ARG A 297 12.36 -2.21 11.97
N GLN A 298 13.37 -1.95 12.78
CA GLN A 298 14.76 -2.16 12.38
C GLN A 298 15.04 -3.68 12.30
N GLY A 299 15.77 -4.09 11.27
CA GLY A 299 16.25 -5.47 11.11
C GLY A 299 17.67 -5.63 11.61
N ALA A 300 18.29 -6.76 11.28
CA ALA A 300 19.73 -6.93 11.41
C ALA A 300 20.49 -5.97 10.48
N GLU A 301 21.81 -5.85 10.67
CA GLU A 301 22.65 -5.07 9.77
C GLU A 301 22.51 -5.58 8.32
N ASN A 302 22.33 -4.65 7.37
CA ASN A 302 22.05 -4.93 5.95
C ASN A 302 20.81 -5.81 5.69
N ALA A 303 19.85 -5.84 6.63
CA ALA A 303 18.61 -6.59 6.44
C ALA A 303 17.82 -6.11 5.22
N LEU A 304 17.23 -7.07 4.52
CA LEU A 304 16.20 -6.79 3.54
C LEU A 304 15.04 -6.04 4.22
N VAL A 305 14.62 -4.94 3.60
CA VAL A 305 13.49 -4.12 4.07
C VAL A 305 12.23 -4.57 3.34
N PHE A 306 11.26 -5.12 4.08
CA PHE A 306 9.94 -5.39 3.54
C PHE A 306 9.05 -4.16 3.72
N LYS A 307 8.64 -3.60 2.59
CA LYS A 307 7.68 -2.50 2.52
C LYS A 307 6.30 -3.04 2.17
N GLY A 308 5.28 -2.56 2.87
CA GLY A 308 3.92 -3.00 2.60
C GLY A 308 2.86 -2.12 3.25
N THR A 309 1.63 -2.34 2.82
CA THR A 309 0.45 -1.66 3.36
C THR A 309 -0.32 -2.64 4.24
N VAL A 310 -0.89 -2.17 5.35
CA VAL A 310 -1.73 -2.95 6.26
C VAL A 310 -3.04 -2.21 6.48
N LYS A 311 -4.18 -2.90 6.30
CA LYS A 311 -5.50 -2.32 6.47
C LYS A 311 -6.39 -3.15 7.39
N ASP A 312 -7.04 -2.46 8.32
CA ASP A 312 -8.10 -3.01 9.17
C ASP A 312 -9.47 -2.68 8.55
N PHE A 313 -10.23 -3.72 8.18
CA PHE A 313 -11.59 -3.61 7.66
C PHE A 313 -12.66 -3.94 8.73
N GLY A 314 -12.26 -4.06 10.00
CA GLY A 314 -13.13 -4.44 11.12
C GLY A 314 -13.33 -5.94 11.26
N THR A 315 -13.80 -6.61 10.20
CA THR A 315 -14.03 -8.06 10.18
C THR A 315 -12.79 -8.86 9.78
N CYS A 316 -11.88 -8.23 9.04
CA CYS A 316 -10.61 -8.82 8.64
C CYS A 316 -9.50 -7.78 8.64
N MET A 317 -8.26 -8.27 8.69
CA MET A 317 -7.06 -7.47 8.53
C MET A 317 -6.22 -8.09 7.42
N VAL A 318 -5.71 -7.22 6.54
CA VAL A 318 -4.90 -7.63 5.40
C VAL A 318 -3.63 -6.81 5.36
N SER A 319 -2.52 -7.45 5.00
CA SER A 319 -1.29 -6.77 4.62
C SER A 319 -0.86 -7.21 3.23
N LEU A 320 -0.37 -6.29 2.42
CA LEU A 320 0.17 -6.52 1.08
C LEU A 320 1.56 -5.89 1.00
N PHE A 321 2.56 -6.72 0.70
CA PHE A 321 3.94 -6.28 0.46
C PHE A 321 4.18 -6.00 -1.03
N GLU A 322 5.20 -5.20 -1.34
CA GLU A 322 5.56 -4.78 -2.71
C GLU A 322 5.75 -5.95 -3.69
N ASP A 323 6.15 -7.12 -3.18
CA ASP A 323 6.41 -8.32 -3.95
C ASP A 323 5.17 -9.20 -4.20
N GLY A 324 4.01 -8.77 -3.68
CA GLY A 324 2.71 -9.46 -3.78
C GLY A 324 2.43 -10.42 -2.62
N THR A 325 3.35 -10.59 -1.66
CA THR A 325 3.09 -11.41 -0.47
C THR A 325 1.98 -10.76 0.35
N THR A 326 0.93 -11.52 0.63
CA THR A 326 -0.28 -11.04 1.30
C THR A 326 -0.57 -11.88 2.54
N TYR A 327 -0.76 -11.21 3.68
CA TYR A 327 -1.26 -11.85 4.90
C TYR A 327 -2.70 -11.45 5.13
N PHE A 328 -3.56 -12.40 5.48
CA PHE A 328 -4.97 -12.21 5.78
C PHE A 328 -5.31 -12.84 7.13
N SER A 329 -6.11 -12.15 7.94
CA SER A 329 -6.71 -12.73 9.16
C SER A 329 -8.14 -12.23 9.34
N GLY A 330 -8.99 -13.04 9.97
CA GLY A 330 -10.40 -12.73 10.22
C GLY A 330 -11.34 -13.35 9.18
N ALA A 331 -12.38 -12.59 8.80
CA ALA A 331 -13.43 -13.04 7.90
C ALA A 331 -13.77 -11.99 6.83
N LEU A 332 -13.93 -12.43 5.57
CA LEU A 332 -14.63 -11.65 4.56
C LEU A 332 -16.10 -11.48 4.97
N SER A 333 -16.74 -10.43 4.45
CA SER A 333 -18.15 -10.16 4.72
C SER A 333 -19.01 -11.40 4.43
N ASN A 334 -19.93 -11.74 5.34
CA ASN A 334 -20.82 -12.90 5.25
C ASN A 334 -20.12 -14.27 5.13
N ASN A 335 -18.85 -14.39 5.53
CA ASN A 335 -18.11 -15.65 5.57
C ASN A 335 -17.64 -15.99 6.99
N TYR A 336 -17.24 -17.24 7.22
CA TYR A 336 -16.69 -17.67 8.51
C TYR A 336 -15.26 -17.18 8.72
N ILE A 337 -14.83 -17.15 9.99
CA ILE A 337 -13.45 -16.79 10.35
C ILE A 337 -12.51 -17.91 9.89
N LEU A 338 -11.56 -17.57 9.03
CA LEU A 338 -10.58 -18.54 8.53
C LEU A 338 -9.60 -18.96 9.62
N ARG A 339 -9.30 -20.26 9.66
CA ARG A 339 -8.26 -20.87 10.51
C ARG A 339 -8.29 -20.40 11.98
N ASN A 340 -9.47 -20.22 12.55
CA ASN A 340 -9.68 -19.72 13.93
C ASN A 340 -8.97 -18.38 14.19
N GLY A 341 -8.89 -17.52 13.18
CA GLY A 341 -8.27 -16.20 13.25
C GLY A 341 -6.75 -16.19 13.05
N LYS A 342 -6.12 -17.35 12.84
CA LYS A 342 -4.69 -17.42 12.52
C LYS A 342 -4.44 -16.83 11.12
N PRO A 343 -3.34 -16.07 10.92
CA PRO A 343 -3.00 -15.53 9.61
C PRO A 343 -2.86 -16.62 8.54
N VAL A 344 -3.48 -16.36 7.39
CA VAL A 344 -3.29 -17.09 6.13
C VAL A 344 -2.36 -16.25 5.26
N VAL A 345 -1.39 -16.91 4.62
CA VAL A 345 -0.43 -16.26 3.72
C VAL A 345 -0.67 -16.78 2.32
N PHE A 346 -0.72 -15.87 1.35
CA PHE A 346 -0.79 -16.18 -0.07
C PHE A 346 -0.01 -15.12 -0.86
N ARG A 347 0.16 -15.34 -2.16
CA ARG A 347 0.90 -14.42 -3.02
C ARG A 347 0.03 -14.00 -4.20
N LEU A 348 0.00 -12.69 -4.46
CA LEU A 348 -0.53 -12.14 -5.71
C LEU A 348 0.38 -12.51 -6.89
N PRO A 349 -0.10 -12.43 -8.13
CA PRO A 349 0.74 -12.71 -9.29
C PRO A 349 2.04 -11.90 -9.27
N LYS A 350 3.15 -12.54 -9.67
CA LYS A 350 4.45 -11.87 -9.72
C LYS A 350 4.44 -10.78 -10.80
N LEU A 351 4.74 -9.54 -10.39
CA LEU A 351 4.89 -8.41 -11.28
C LEU A 351 6.22 -8.46 -12.07
N PRO A 352 6.31 -7.78 -13.24
CA PRO A 352 7.58 -7.62 -13.95
C PRO A 352 8.65 -6.91 -13.10
N GLN A 353 9.92 -7.00 -13.50
CA GLN A 353 10.99 -6.25 -12.85
C GLN A 353 10.71 -4.74 -12.95
N GLY A 354 10.95 -4.01 -11.86
CA GLY A 354 10.65 -2.57 -11.76
C GLY A 354 9.20 -2.25 -11.41
N PHE A 355 8.33 -3.26 -11.31
CA PHE A 355 6.95 -3.09 -10.89
C PHE A 355 6.75 -3.56 -9.44
N ILE A 356 5.95 -2.82 -8.69
CA ILE A 356 5.60 -3.13 -7.31
C ILE A 356 4.10 -3.05 -7.09
N TYR A 357 3.61 -3.72 -6.05
CA TYR A 357 2.33 -3.42 -5.44
C TYR A 357 2.49 -2.31 -4.40
N ASN A 358 1.54 -1.37 -4.30
CA ASN A 358 1.67 -0.22 -3.39
C ASN A 358 0.54 -0.14 -2.35
N ASP A 359 -0.70 0.09 -2.78
CA ASP A 359 -1.89 0.29 -1.98
C ASP A 359 -3.01 -0.66 -2.44
N PHE A 360 -4.00 -0.89 -1.60
CA PHE A 360 -5.10 -1.81 -1.91
C PHE A 360 -6.37 -1.51 -1.12
N VAL A 361 -7.49 -2.10 -1.52
CA VAL A 361 -8.76 -2.07 -0.76
C VAL A 361 -9.60 -3.31 -1.09
N ILE A 362 -10.53 -3.66 -0.20
CA ILE A 362 -11.48 -4.76 -0.39
C ILE A 362 -12.89 -4.22 -0.62
N SER A 363 -13.48 -4.55 -1.77
CA SER A 363 -14.88 -4.32 -2.11
C SER A 363 -15.63 -5.64 -2.20
N GLY A 364 -16.65 -5.87 -1.36
CA GLY A 364 -17.23 -7.19 -1.15
C GLY A 364 -16.18 -8.27 -0.88
N ASN A 365 -16.02 -9.20 -1.82
CA ASN A 365 -15.04 -10.29 -1.78
C ASN A 365 -13.80 -10.02 -2.66
N ILE A 366 -13.72 -8.86 -3.30
CA ILE A 366 -12.69 -8.55 -4.29
C ILE A 366 -11.61 -7.69 -3.65
N LEU A 367 -10.38 -8.19 -3.67
CA LEU A 367 -9.19 -7.40 -3.38
C LEU A 367 -8.78 -6.64 -4.63
N TYR A 368 -8.78 -5.32 -4.56
CA TYR A 368 -8.18 -4.47 -5.56
C TYR A 368 -6.80 -4.05 -5.07
N ALA A 369 -5.75 -4.57 -5.70
CA ALA A 369 -4.36 -4.23 -5.39
C ALA A 369 -3.78 -3.38 -6.52
N ALA A 370 -3.38 -2.15 -6.19
CA ALA A 370 -2.76 -1.26 -7.14
C ALA A 370 -1.29 -1.66 -7.39
N TRP A 371 -0.85 -1.49 -8.62
CA TRP A 371 0.52 -1.75 -9.05
C TRP A 371 1.05 -0.56 -9.83
N GLU A 372 2.36 -0.36 -9.78
CA GLU A 372 3.06 0.69 -10.51
C GLU A 372 4.47 0.27 -10.91
N GLU A 373 4.91 0.76 -12.06
CA GLU A 373 6.31 0.69 -12.49
C GLU A 373 7.06 1.89 -11.94
N GLU A 374 8.02 1.63 -11.06
CA GLU A 374 8.77 2.65 -10.36
C GLU A 374 10.25 2.67 -10.73
N PHE A 375 10.78 3.88 -10.80
CA PHE A 375 12.20 4.15 -10.79
C PHE A 375 12.45 5.39 -9.93
N PHE A 376 12.93 5.17 -8.70
CA PHE A 376 13.16 6.21 -7.70
C PHE A 376 11.89 7.04 -7.40
N TYR A 377 11.87 8.36 -7.68
CA TYR A 377 10.67 9.21 -7.51
C TYR A 377 9.74 9.25 -8.73
N GLN A 378 10.02 8.41 -9.73
CA GLN A 378 9.30 8.43 -10.99
C GLN A 378 8.43 7.20 -11.16
N THR A 379 7.28 7.40 -11.78
CA THR A 379 6.35 6.35 -12.18
C THR A 379 6.16 6.43 -13.70
N ALA A 380 6.04 5.28 -14.35
CA ALA A 380 5.79 5.22 -15.80
C ALA A 380 4.40 4.64 -16.12
N ARG A 381 4.13 3.43 -15.66
CA ARG A 381 2.86 2.71 -15.84
C ARG A 381 2.25 2.39 -14.48
N ALA A 382 0.93 2.40 -14.40
CA ALA A 382 0.23 1.98 -13.19
C ALA A 382 -1.15 1.42 -13.51
N GLY A 383 -1.72 0.71 -12.55
CA GLY A 383 -3.01 0.07 -12.67
C GLY A 383 -3.40 -0.67 -11.41
N TYR A 384 -4.26 -1.67 -11.57
CA TYR A 384 -4.60 -2.59 -10.49
C TYR A 384 -4.78 -4.03 -10.98
N VAL A 385 -4.73 -4.96 -10.04
CA VAL A 385 -5.28 -6.31 -10.16
C VAL A 385 -6.45 -6.43 -9.20
N ALA A 386 -7.58 -6.93 -9.71
CA ALA A 386 -8.72 -7.30 -8.90
C ALA A 386 -8.68 -8.82 -8.71
N VAL A 387 -8.82 -9.31 -7.48
CA VAL A 387 -8.72 -10.74 -7.12
C VAL A 387 -9.90 -11.17 -6.28
N ASP A 388 -10.57 -12.25 -6.64
CA ASP A 388 -11.66 -12.85 -5.87
C ASP A 388 -11.09 -13.61 -4.65
N LEU A 389 -11.12 -12.95 -3.49
CA LEU A 389 -10.63 -13.52 -2.24
C LEU A 389 -11.52 -14.65 -1.74
N LYS A 390 -12.82 -14.66 -2.08
CA LYS A 390 -13.70 -15.75 -1.64
C LYS A 390 -13.26 -17.05 -2.31
N LYS A 391 -13.10 -17.02 -3.64
CA LYS A 391 -12.58 -18.17 -4.40
C LYS A 391 -11.20 -18.59 -3.91
N LEU A 392 -10.30 -17.62 -3.71
CA LEU A 392 -8.93 -17.89 -3.31
C LEU A 392 -8.81 -18.48 -1.89
N LEU A 393 -9.53 -17.90 -0.92
CA LEU A 393 -9.34 -18.23 0.50
C LEU A 393 -10.32 -19.27 1.03
N TYR A 394 -11.53 -19.35 0.47
CA TYR A 394 -12.58 -20.22 1.02
C TYR A 394 -12.84 -21.44 0.15
N GLU A 395 -12.78 -21.29 -1.18
CA GLU A 395 -13.09 -22.38 -2.10
C GLU A 395 -11.85 -23.20 -2.44
N ALA A 396 -10.74 -22.55 -2.80
CA ALA A 396 -9.49 -23.24 -3.10
C ALA A 396 -8.86 -23.93 -1.88
N LEU A 397 -9.01 -23.34 -0.68
CA LEU A 397 -8.53 -23.99 0.56
C LEU A 397 -9.40 -25.18 0.97
N ALA A 398 -10.72 -25.13 0.75
CA ALA A 398 -11.61 -26.27 0.98
C ALA A 398 -11.28 -27.46 0.05
N GLU A 399 -10.88 -27.18 -1.20
CA GLU A 399 -10.39 -28.22 -2.11
C GLU A 399 -9.08 -28.85 -1.64
N ILE A 400 -8.16 -28.06 -1.07
CA ILE A 400 -6.90 -28.58 -0.53
C ILE A 400 -7.14 -29.42 0.71
N ASP A 401 -8.01 -28.98 1.63
CA ASP A 401 -8.34 -29.71 2.85
C ASP A 401 -9.10 -31.02 2.54
N SER A 402 -10.00 -31.01 1.56
CA SER A 402 -10.67 -32.23 1.09
C SER A 402 -9.70 -33.20 0.39
N LYS A 403 -8.80 -32.72 -0.47
CA LYS A 403 -7.73 -33.54 -1.09
C LYS A 403 -6.79 -34.12 -0.05
N ASN A 404 -6.41 -33.34 0.97
CA ASN A 404 -5.57 -33.81 2.08
C ASN A 404 -6.29 -34.84 2.96
N ALA A 405 -7.59 -34.66 3.23
CA ALA A 405 -8.41 -35.63 3.96
C ALA A 405 -8.57 -36.94 3.16
N VAL A 406 -8.77 -36.86 1.84
CA VAL A 406 -8.80 -38.03 0.95
C VAL A 406 -7.43 -38.71 0.88
N SER A 407 -6.32 -37.96 0.89
CA SER A 407 -4.96 -38.55 0.94
C SER A 407 -4.70 -39.26 2.28
N LYS A 408 -5.16 -38.70 3.40
CA LYS A 408 -5.12 -39.31 4.73
C LYS A 408 -6.01 -40.55 4.82
N MET A 409 -7.18 -40.55 4.16
CA MET A 409 -8.03 -41.72 4.02
C MET A 409 -7.47 -42.77 3.06
N LYS A 410 -6.76 -42.39 2.00
CA LYS A 410 -6.08 -43.33 1.10
C LYS A 410 -4.86 -43.97 1.76
N THR A 411 -4.11 -43.22 2.56
CA THR A 411 -3.02 -43.78 3.38
C THR A 411 -3.58 -44.65 4.50
N SER A 412 -4.68 -44.29 5.15
CA SER A 412 -5.33 -45.19 6.12
C SER A 412 -5.93 -46.45 5.47
N LYS A 413 -6.47 -46.35 4.24
CA LYS A 413 -6.93 -47.49 3.43
C LYS A 413 -5.78 -48.36 2.89
N LEU A 414 -4.63 -47.79 2.56
CA LEU A 414 -3.43 -48.57 2.21
C LEU A 414 -2.91 -49.36 3.41
N PHE A 415 -3.09 -48.85 4.64
CA PHE A 415 -2.80 -49.58 5.87
C PHE A 415 -3.89 -50.56 6.32
N THR A 416 -5.07 -50.59 5.65
CA THR A 416 -6.14 -51.57 5.92
C THR A 416 -6.34 -52.59 4.79
N LEU A 417 -5.44 -52.62 3.79
CA LEU A 417 -5.47 -53.57 2.67
C LEU A 417 -4.14 -54.31 2.47
N ILE A 418 -3.45 -54.60 3.58
CA ILE A 418 -2.52 -55.75 3.64
C ILE A 418 -3.22 -56.80 4.51
N ASP A 419 -3.74 -57.79 3.80
CA ASP A 419 -4.54 -58.89 4.33
C ASP A 419 -3.72 -59.73 5.32
N PHE A 420 -4.34 -60.01 6.45
CA PHE A 420 -3.78 -60.64 7.63
C PHE A 420 -3.82 -62.18 7.48
N GLN A 421 -3.34 -62.75 6.38
CA GLN A 421 -3.14 -64.20 6.27
C GLN A 421 -1.93 -64.57 5.43
N LYS A 422 -1.00 -65.28 6.09
CA LYS A 422 0.26 -65.88 5.61
C LYS A 422 1.49 -64.95 5.61
N LEU A 423 2.22 -64.97 6.72
CA LEU A 423 3.57 -65.54 6.76
C LEU A 423 4.04 -65.64 8.22
N LYS A 424 4.21 -66.88 8.69
CA LYS A 424 4.91 -67.20 9.93
C LYS A 424 6.41 -67.01 9.70
N THR A 425 7.04 -66.35 10.69
CA THR A 425 8.46 -66.41 11.05
C THR A 425 9.48 -65.79 10.08
N VAL A 426 9.79 -64.50 10.28
CA VAL A 426 11.17 -64.02 10.47
C VAL A 426 11.11 -62.88 11.48
N SER A 427 11.86 -63.02 12.57
CA SER A 427 12.00 -62.05 13.67
C SER A 427 12.76 -60.79 13.23
N PHE A 428 12.18 -59.61 13.47
CA PHE A 428 12.91 -58.34 13.49
C PHE A 428 12.38 -57.43 14.61
N ASN A 429 13.33 -56.82 15.34
CA ASN A 429 13.12 -55.99 16.52
C ASN A 429 12.24 -54.76 16.22
N ILE A 430 11.26 -54.53 17.10
CA ILE A 430 10.47 -53.31 17.16
C ILE A 430 11.31 -52.24 17.87
N THR A 431 11.58 -51.13 17.18
CA THR A 431 11.90 -49.85 17.85
C THR A 431 10.80 -48.87 17.49
N LEU A 432 9.96 -48.54 18.47
CA LEU A 432 9.08 -47.37 18.44
C LEU A 432 9.95 -46.11 18.47
N TYR A 433 9.72 -45.16 17.57
CA TYR A 433 10.16 -43.78 17.79
C TYR A 433 9.07 -42.77 17.47
N ASP A 434 8.81 -41.99 18.51
CA ASP A 434 7.96 -40.82 18.64
C ASP A 434 8.39 -39.62 17.78
N SER A 435 7.39 -38.75 17.56
CA SER A 435 7.42 -37.28 17.65
C SER A 435 8.45 -36.45 16.82
N PRO A 436 7.99 -35.42 16.08
CA PRO A 436 8.86 -34.57 15.27
C PRO A 436 9.59 -33.52 16.13
N ILE A 437 10.69 -33.93 16.78
CA ILE A 437 11.76 -33.05 17.30
C ILE A 437 13.08 -33.31 16.53
N ALA A 438 13.02 -33.99 15.38
CA ALA A 438 14.21 -34.46 14.64
C ALA A 438 14.66 -33.56 13.48
N SER A 439 14.23 -32.30 13.41
CA SER A 439 14.73 -31.33 12.40
C SER A 439 15.76 -30.35 12.95
N TYR A 440 15.99 -30.33 14.27
CA TYR A 440 16.87 -29.34 14.92
C TYR A 440 18.30 -29.83 15.19
N LEU A 441 18.58 -31.14 15.09
CA LEU A 441 19.90 -31.72 15.37
C LEU A 441 20.73 -32.06 14.12
N LYS A 442 20.20 -31.84 12.92
CA LYS A 442 20.96 -32.04 11.66
C LYS A 442 21.71 -30.79 11.19
N TYR A 443 21.40 -29.61 11.72
CA TYR A 443 22.11 -28.35 11.39
C TYR A 443 23.25 -28.03 12.37
N LYS A 444 23.25 -28.62 13.58
CA LYS A 444 24.28 -28.38 14.60
C LYS A 444 25.58 -29.16 14.34
N ARG A 445 25.52 -30.29 13.63
CA ARG A 445 26.70 -31.14 13.35
C ARG A 445 27.51 -30.71 12.12
N PHE A 446 26.96 -29.80 11.29
CA PHE A 446 27.68 -29.22 10.15
C PHE A 446 28.46 -27.95 10.52
N LEU A 447 28.06 -27.26 11.61
CA LEU A 447 28.72 -26.05 12.10
C LEU A 447 29.94 -26.34 13.00
N ASP A 448 30.02 -27.52 13.61
CA ASP A 448 31.17 -27.92 14.45
C ASP A 448 32.32 -28.59 13.65
N GLU A 449 32.16 -28.82 12.34
CA GLU A 449 33.22 -29.39 11.45
C GLU A 449 33.85 -28.35 10.50
N VAL A 450 33.37 -27.09 10.50
CA VAL A 450 33.89 -26.00 9.64
C VAL A 450 34.68 -24.95 10.44
N LEU A 451 34.79 -25.08 11.77
CA LEU A 451 35.53 -24.18 12.65
C LEU A 451 36.56 -24.91 13.54
N THR A 452 37.42 -25.71 12.91
CA THR A 452 38.76 -26.06 13.43
C THR A 452 39.80 -25.87 12.35
#